data_AF-A0A0B7NQU1-F1
#
_entry.id   AF-A0A0B7NQU1-F1
#
_cell.length_a   1.000
_cell.length_b   1.000
_cell.length_c   1.000
_cell.angle_alpha   90.00
_cell.angle_beta   90.00
_cell.angle_gamma   90.00
#
_symmetry.space_group_name_H-M   'P 1'
#
loop_
_entity.id
_entity.type
_entity.pdbx_description
1 polymer ?
#
loop_
_entity_poly.entity_id
_entity_poly.type
_entity_poly.pdbx_seq_one_letter_code
_entity_poly.pdbx_strand_id
1 'polypeptide(L)'
;MSNSAAPISEAPNLVDAFWQVHDEHSYSSSTSKQIKLSPLQKGIVVDMFAKLDETKMWRLSTGTVVEQQMKMFALECNFEHPVHSMVLDVSDKSWLKYFTPEEIQEIKNHQKKVLVDLPSTIEDYIKKLRECQNVTMLKSMLTQELSDPGCEWIRSSLLQYIHLFKCNYLPLSAQTEGDILRRIWFFVDTAFDYSKIDCRGGEKASKSSSAGRNAQRVIAGEE
;
A
#
# COMPACT_ATOMS: atom_id res chain seq x y z
N MET A 1 -49.34 17.58 24.85
CA MET A 1 -49.75 17.06 23.53
C MET A 1 -48.56 17.12 22.60
N SER A 2 -47.87 15.98 22.52
CA SER A 2 -47.18 15.41 21.34
C SER A 2 -46.18 16.25 20.55
N ASN A 3 -44.90 16.17 20.94
CA ASN A 3 -43.77 16.24 20.01
C ASN A 3 -43.56 14.86 19.39
N SER A 4 -43.72 14.74 18.07
CA SER A 4 -43.39 13.53 17.30
C SER A 4 -41.93 13.64 16.85
N ALA A 5 -41.05 12.82 17.44
CA ALA A 5 -39.72 12.56 16.91
C ALA A 5 -39.78 11.33 16.00
N ALA A 6 -39.31 11.47 14.77
CA ALA A 6 -39.19 10.39 13.81
C ALA A 6 -38.17 9.33 14.29
N PRO A 7 -38.37 8.03 13.97
CA PRO A 7 -37.47 6.97 14.40
C PRO A 7 -36.18 6.98 13.57
N ILE A 8 -35.04 6.89 14.26
CA ILE A 8 -33.73 6.63 13.66
C ILE A 8 -33.69 5.13 13.34
N SER A 9 -33.93 4.76 12.09
CA SER A 9 -33.63 3.42 11.58
C SER A 9 -32.53 3.51 10.53
N GLU A 10 -31.64 2.50 10.57
CA GLU A 10 -30.57 2.19 9.62
C GLU A 10 -29.25 2.94 9.81
N ALA A 11 -28.53 2.59 10.88
CA ALA A 11 -27.07 2.72 10.89
C ALA A 11 -26.50 1.53 10.08
N PRO A 12 -25.65 1.76 9.06
CA PRO A 12 -25.01 0.67 8.34
C PRO A 12 -24.10 -0.14 9.27
N ASN A 13 -24.05 -1.45 9.01
CA ASN A 13 -23.19 -2.40 9.72
C ASN A 13 -21.73 -1.90 9.69
N LEU A 14 -21.03 -1.93 10.83
CA LEU A 14 -19.62 -1.52 10.93
C LEU A 14 -18.71 -2.30 9.97
N VAL A 15 -19.07 -3.53 9.63
CA VAL A 15 -18.36 -4.35 8.65
C VAL A 15 -18.61 -3.82 7.23
N ASP A 16 -19.81 -3.34 6.92
CA ASP A 16 -20.14 -2.74 5.62
C ASP A 16 -19.50 -1.36 5.46
N ALA A 17 -19.35 -0.60 6.56
CA ALA A 17 -18.58 0.66 6.56
C ALA A 17 -17.08 0.42 6.33
N PHE A 18 -16.54 -0.71 6.80
CA PHE A 18 -15.14 -1.10 6.55
C PHE A 18 -14.90 -1.47 5.09
N TRP A 19 -15.85 -2.16 4.45
CA TRP A 19 -15.75 -2.50 3.02
C TRP A 19 -16.16 -1.36 2.07
N GLN A 20 -17.09 -0.48 2.47
CA GLN A 20 -17.43 0.72 1.68
C GLN A 20 -16.28 1.72 1.61
N VAL A 21 -15.42 1.80 2.63
CA VAL A 21 -14.15 2.55 2.56
C VAL A 21 -13.16 1.91 1.58
N HIS A 22 -13.31 0.62 1.26
CA HIS A 22 -12.43 -0.12 0.36
C HIS A 22 -12.97 -0.30 -1.07
N ASP A 23 -14.23 0.07 -1.35
CA ASP A 23 -14.85 0.00 -2.68
C ASP A 23 -15.01 1.36 -3.38
N GLU A 24 -14.40 2.42 -2.82
CA GLU A 24 -13.89 3.48 -3.67
C GLU A 24 -12.52 3.04 -4.15
N HIS A 25 -12.49 2.46 -5.35
CA HIS A 25 -11.29 2.51 -6.17
C HIS A 25 -10.70 3.90 -6.02
N SER A 26 -9.57 3.99 -5.32
CA SER A 26 -8.72 5.17 -5.30
C SER A 26 -8.13 5.28 -6.70
N TYR A 27 -8.97 5.61 -7.67
CA TYR A 27 -8.53 6.38 -8.81
C TYR A 27 -8.06 7.68 -8.20
N SER A 28 -6.76 7.76 -7.95
CA SER A 28 -6.08 9.04 -8.09
C SER A 28 -6.57 9.60 -9.43
N SER A 29 -7.48 10.56 -9.36
CA SER A 29 -7.85 11.42 -10.48
C SER A 29 -6.68 12.37 -10.75
N SER A 30 -5.47 11.83 -10.85
CA SER A 30 -4.47 12.37 -11.73
C SER A 30 -4.82 11.81 -13.11
N THR A 31 -5.61 12.55 -13.87
CA THR A 31 -5.56 12.51 -15.34
C THR A 31 -4.18 13.02 -15.82
N SER A 32 -3.09 12.55 -15.22
CA SER A 32 -1.77 12.61 -15.80
C SER A 32 -1.82 11.64 -16.97
N LYS A 33 -2.15 12.18 -18.16
CA LYS A 33 -1.87 11.51 -19.43
C LYS A 33 -0.47 10.91 -19.29
N GLN A 34 -0.34 9.59 -19.46
CA GLN A 34 0.96 8.92 -19.35
C GLN A 34 1.99 9.72 -20.12
N ILE A 35 3.12 10.03 -19.48
CA ILE A 35 4.11 10.93 -20.04
C ILE A 35 4.73 10.24 -21.25
N LYS A 36 4.63 10.89 -22.42
CA LYS A 36 5.28 10.39 -23.63
C LYS A 36 6.78 10.53 -23.47
N LEU A 37 7.51 9.46 -23.75
CA LEU A 37 8.97 9.47 -23.63
C LEU A 37 9.58 10.39 -24.70
N SER A 38 10.45 11.30 -24.25
CA SER A 38 11.33 12.04 -25.14
C SER A 38 12.44 11.15 -25.71
N PRO A 39 13.06 11.52 -26.85
CA PRO A 39 14.20 10.79 -27.40
C PRO A 39 15.37 10.68 -26.40
N LEU A 40 15.59 11.72 -25.60
CA LEU A 40 16.62 11.71 -24.55
C LEU A 40 16.34 10.64 -23.48
N GLN A 41 15.10 10.55 -23.00
CA GLN A 41 14.68 9.53 -22.02
C GLN A 41 14.82 8.12 -22.59
N LYS A 42 14.45 7.91 -23.87
CA LYS A 42 14.66 6.62 -24.54
C LYS A 42 16.16 6.26 -24.62
N GLY A 43 17.02 7.23 -24.90
CA GLY A 43 18.48 7.05 -24.88
C GLY A 43 19.02 6.62 -23.51
N ILE A 44 18.54 7.24 -22.42
CA ILE A 44 18.91 6.87 -21.05
C ILE A 44 18.54 5.41 -20.75
N VAL A 45 17.36 4.96 -21.18
CA VAL A 45 16.92 3.57 -21.02
C VAL A 45 17.83 2.61 -21.81
N VAL A 46 18.16 2.94 -23.06
CA VAL A 46 19.07 2.14 -23.89
C VAL A 46 20.43 1.97 -23.18
N ASP A 47 21.00 3.07 -22.71
CA ASP A 47 22.31 3.08 -22.03
C ASP A 47 22.27 2.30 -20.72
N MET A 48 21.15 2.35 -19.99
CA MET A 48 20.95 1.58 -18.76
C MET A 48 21.06 0.08 -19.05
N PHE A 49 20.29 -0.43 -20.02
CA PHE A 49 20.32 -1.86 -20.37
C PHE A 49 21.67 -2.28 -20.99
N ALA A 50 22.35 -1.38 -21.71
CA ALA A 50 23.67 -1.67 -22.29
C ALA A 50 24.78 -1.83 -21.24
N LYS A 51 24.62 -1.25 -20.05
CA LYS A 51 25.58 -1.35 -18.94
C LYS A 51 25.40 -2.61 -18.07
N LEU A 52 24.36 -3.41 -18.34
CA LEU A 52 24.12 -4.64 -17.59
C LEU A 52 25.19 -5.69 -17.92
N ASP A 53 25.67 -6.37 -16.88
CA ASP A 53 26.59 -7.49 -16.99
C ASP A 53 25.83 -8.74 -17.42
N GLU A 54 26.01 -9.17 -18.67
CA GLU A 54 25.30 -10.33 -19.24
C GLU A 54 25.52 -11.63 -18.45
N THR A 55 26.62 -11.73 -17.71
CA THR A 55 26.92 -12.91 -16.88
C THR A 55 26.05 -13.01 -15.63
N LYS A 56 25.43 -11.90 -15.22
CA LYS A 56 24.58 -11.79 -14.03
C LYS A 56 23.10 -11.69 -14.34
N MET A 57 22.74 -11.62 -15.63
CA MET A 57 21.35 -11.59 -16.05
C MET A 57 20.64 -12.89 -15.70
N TRP A 58 19.38 -12.78 -15.30
CA TRP A 58 18.61 -13.92 -14.89
C TRP A 58 18.17 -14.75 -16.09
N ARG A 59 18.59 -16.01 -16.12
CA ARG A 59 18.18 -17.02 -17.09
C ARG A 59 17.10 -17.91 -16.49
N LEU A 60 15.98 -18.00 -17.20
CA LEU A 60 14.90 -18.93 -16.90
C LEU A 60 15.27 -20.36 -17.35
N SER A 61 14.49 -21.32 -16.91
CA SER A 61 14.69 -22.75 -17.22
C SER A 61 14.59 -23.05 -18.72
N THR A 62 13.87 -22.21 -19.48
CA THR A 62 13.76 -22.25 -20.95
C THR A 62 15.01 -21.72 -21.68
N GLY A 63 15.93 -21.08 -20.96
CA GLY A 63 17.08 -20.35 -21.50
C GLY A 63 16.80 -18.88 -21.81
N THR A 64 15.54 -18.44 -21.70
CA THR A 64 15.14 -17.03 -21.85
C THR A 64 15.83 -16.15 -20.81
N VAL A 65 16.37 -15.02 -21.26
CA VAL A 65 17.03 -14.03 -20.40
C VAL A 65 16.03 -12.92 -20.06
N VAL A 66 15.70 -12.77 -18.77
CA VAL A 66 14.63 -11.86 -18.31
C VAL A 66 14.91 -10.41 -18.68
N GLU A 67 16.12 -9.92 -18.42
CA GLU A 67 16.50 -8.53 -18.68
C GLU A 67 16.53 -8.20 -20.19
N GLN A 68 16.77 -9.19 -21.05
CA GLN A 68 16.69 -9.00 -22.50
C GLN A 68 15.24 -8.84 -22.97
N GLN A 69 14.31 -9.62 -22.41
CA GLN A 69 12.88 -9.47 -22.67
C GLN A 69 12.37 -8.11 -22.14
N MET A 70 12.80 -7.71 -20.94
CA MET A 70 12.51 -6.38 -20.38
C MET A 70 13.05 -5.26 -21.26
N LYS A 71 14.28 -5.38 -21.79
CA LYS A 71 14.86 -4.42 -22.74
C LYS A 71 14.00 -4.28 -23.98
N MET A 72 13.60 -5.39 -24.60
CA MET A 72 12.77 -5.35 -25.81
C MET A 72 11.46 -4.61 -25.55
N PHE A 73 10.77 -4.93 -24.44
CA PHE A 73 9.56 -4.21 -24.06
C PHE A 73 9.81 -2.72 -23.81
N ALA A 74 10.86 -2.39 -23.05
CA ALA A 74 11.21 -1.01 -22.70
C ALA A 74 11.43 -0.12 -23.94
N LEU A 75 12.03 -0.68 -25.00
CA LEU A 75 12.31 0.04 -26.25
C LEU A 75 11.05 0.25 -27.11
N GLU A 76 10.09 -0.67 -27.03
CA GLU A 76 8.80 -0.56 -27.72
C GLU A 76 7.84 0.43 -27.03
N CYS A 77 8.03 0.69 -25.73
CA CYS A 77 7.23 1.67 -25.01
C CYS A 77 7.35 3.08 -25.60
N ASN A 78 6.20 3.72 -25.82
CA ASN A 78 6.13 5.13 -26.21
C ASN A 78 5.83 6.07 -25.03
N PHE A 79 5.35 5.50 -23.94
CA PHE A 79 5.03 6.17 -22.70
C PHE A 79 5.84 5.55 -21.57
N GLU A 80 6.02 6.32 -20.49
CA GLU A 80 6.69 5.83 -19.30
C GLU A 80 6.01 4.58 -18.74
N HIS A 81 6.83 3.57 -18.42
CA HIS A 81 6.41 2.28 -17.91
C HIS A 81 7.39 1.81 -16.83
N PRO A 82 6.96 1.10 -15.76
CA PRO A 82 7.85 0.62 -14.69
C PRO A 82 9.10 -0.13 -15.16
N VAL A 83 9.06 -0.77 -16.33
CA VAL A 83 10.21 -1.44 -16.96
C VAL A 83 11.40 -0.49 -17.19
N HIS A 84 11.17 0.81 -17.41
CA HIS A 84 12.23 1.82 -17.56
C HIS A 84 13.04 2.04 -16.29
N SER A 85 12.55 1.55 -15.15
CA SER A 85 13.23 1.53 -13.86
C SER A 85 13.61 0.12 -13.41
N MET A 86 13.72 -0.84 -14.34
CA MET A 86 14.01 -2.26 -14.06
C MET A 86 12.98 -2.94 -13.14
N VAL A 87 11.75 -2.44 -13.09
CA VAL A 87 10.65 -3.05 -12.33
C VAL A 87 9.90 -4.01 -13.24
N LEU A 88 9.86 -5.29 -12.83
CA LEU A 88 9.10 -6.35 -13.49
C LEU A 88 7.87 -6.68 -12.65
N ASP A 89 6.69 -6.25 -13.12
CA ASP A 89 5.41 -6.64 -12.54
C ASP A 89 4.77 -7.73 -13.41
N VAL A 90 4.88 -8.98 -12.97
CA VAL A 90 4.32 -10.15 -13.68
C VAL A 90 2.78 -10.17 -13.75
N SER A 91 2.09 -9.25 -13.07
CA SER A 91 0.64 -9.10 -13.19
C SER A 91 0.22 -8.26 -14.41
N ASP A 92 1.15 -7.49 -14.99
CA ASP A 92 0.91 -6.76 -16.24
C ASP A 92 0.80 -7.72 -17.43
N LYS A 93 -0.33 -7.68 -18.12
CA LYS A 93 -0.64 -8.54 -19.27
C LYS A 93 0.27 -8.27 -20.47
N SER A 94 0.94 -7.11 -20.52
CA SER A 94 1.89 -6.77 -21.59
C SER A 94 3.04 -7.79 -21.68
N TRP A 95 3.39 -8.43 -20.57
CA TRP A 95 4.45 -9.44 -20.49
C TRP A 95 4.14 -10.73 -21.24
N LEU A 96 2.88 -11.04 -21.52
CA LEU A 96 2.46 -12.22 -22.28
C LEU A 96 2.97 -12.21 -23.74
N LYS A 97 3.49 -11.07 -24.22
CA LYS A 97 4.15 -10.96 -25.54
C LYS A 97 5.63 -11.37 -25.51
N TYR A 98 6.26 -11.32 -24.34
CA TYR A 98 7.70 -11.50 -24.15
C TYR A 98 8.04 -12.77 -23.36
N PHE A 99 7.07 -13.30 -22.62
CA PHE A 99 7.22 -14.50 -21.80
C PHE A 99 6.05 -15.46 -22.02
N THR A 100 6.31 -16.76 -21.93
CA THR A 100 5.26 -17.78 -21.90
C THR A 100 4.57 -17.81 -20.53
N PRO A 101 3.36 -18.39 -20.41
CA PRO A 101 2.69 -18.56 -19.12
C PRO A 101 3.53 -19.34 -18.09
N GLU A 102 4.31 -20.32 -18.55
CA GLU A 102 5.20 -21.13 -17.72
C GLU A 102 6.36 -20.29 -17.19
N GLU A 103 6.95 -19.45 -18.04
CA GLU A 103 8.02 -18.52 -17.67
C GLU A 103 7.53 -17.47 -16.66
N ILE A 104 6.32 -16.91 -16.87
CA ILE A 104 5.70 -15.99 -15.91
C ILE A 104 5.49 -16.67 -14.56
N GLN A 105 5.06 -17.94 -14.57
CA GLN A 105 4.87 -18.70 -13.34
C GLN A 105 6.20 -19.05 -12.65
N GLU A 106 7.26 -19.35 -13.41
CA GLU A 106 8.63 -19.50 -12.89
C GLU A 106 9.09 -18.21 -12.21
N ILE A 107 8.93 -17.06 -12.89
CA ILE A 107 9.33 -15.76 -12.36
C ILE A 107 8.58 -15.46 -11.05
N LYS A 108 7.26 -15.66 -11.05
CA LYS A 108 6.38 -15.38 -9.91
C LYS A 108 6.72 -16.22 -8.68
N ASN A 109 7.21 -17.44 -8.87
CA ASN A 109 7.54 -18.36 -7.78
C ASN A 109 9.03 -18.36 -7.42
N HIS A 110 9.87 -17.63 -8.14
CA HIS A 110 11.28 -17.55 -7.85
C HIS A 110 11.54 -16.99 -6.46
N GLN A 111 12.19 -17.78 -5.61
CA GLN A 111 12.48 -17.42 -4.20
C GLN A 111 11.26 -16.89 -3.44
N LYS A 112 10.06 -17.38 -3.79
CA LYS A 112 8.83 -16.96 -3.12
C LYS A 112 8.95 -17.23 -1.64
N LYS A 113 8.98 -16.16 -0.85
CA LYS A 113 9.01 -16.26 0.61
C LYS A 113 7.69 -16.87 1.07
N VAL A 114 7.78 -17.92 1.87
CA VAL A 114 6.63 -18.48 2.56
C VAL A 114 6.21 -17.45 3.60
N LEU A 115 5.00 -16.93 3.45
CA LEU A 115 4.39 -16.11 4.49
C LEU A 115 4.00 -17.03 5.65
N VAL A 116 4.24 -16.59 6.87
CA VAL A 116 3.83 -17.33 8.06
C VAL A 116 2.31 -17.18 8.21
N ASP A 117 1.64 -18.27 8.58
CA ASP A 117 0.22 -18.22 8.91
C ASP A 117 -0.03 -17.30 10.10
N LEU A 118 -1.25 -16.77 10.18
CA LEU A 118 -1.65 -15.94 11.30
C LEU A 118 -1.63 -16.78 12.59
N PRO A 119 -1.05 -16.30 13.70
CA PRO A 119 -1.10 -17.02 14.96
C PRO A 119 -2.54 -17.35 15.38
N SER A 120 -2.80 -18.59 15.78
CA SER A 120 -4.15 -19.07 16.10
C SER A 120 -4.87 -18.22 17.15
N THR A 121 -4.14 -17.69 18.14
CA THR A 121 -4.67 -16.78 19.15
C THR A 121 -5.28 -15.52 18.53
N ILE A 122 -4.62 -14.95 17.52
CA ILE A 122 -5.09 -13.76 16.80
C ILE A 122 -6.26 -14.13 15.89
N GLU A 123 -6.16 -15.26 15.18
CA GLU A 123 -7.22 -15.75 14.30
C GLU A 123 -8.54 -15.99 15.07
N ASP A 124 -8.47 -16.70 16.20
CA ASP A 124 -9.60 -16.95 17.08
C ASP A 124 -10.19 -15.64 17.63
N TYR A 125 -9.34 -14.67 17.97
CA TYR A 125 -9.79 -13.37 18.45
C TYR A 125 -10.54 -12.58 17.35
N ILE A 126 -9.99 -12.51 16.14
CA ILE A 126 -10.64 -11.87 14.99
C ILE A 126 -11.97 -12.56 14.66
N LYS A 127 -12.03 -13.90 14.73
CA LYS A 127 -13.26 -14.66 14.51
C LYS A 127 -14.34 -14.28 15.54
N LYS A 128 -14.00 -14.23 16.83
CA LYS A 128 -14.92 -13.80 17.89
C LYS A 128 -15.40 -12.36 17.69
N LEU A 129 -14.53 -11.45 17.26
CA LEU A 129 -14.90 -10.07 16.93
C LEU A 129 -15.92 -10.01 15.78
N ARG A 130 -15.76 -10.87 14.77
CA ARG A 130 -16.69 -10.94 13.62
C ARG A 130 -18.07 -11.48 14.01
N GLU A 131 -18.14 -12.33 15.01
CA GLU A 131 -19.40 -12.89 15.54
C GLU A 131 -20.23 -11.85 16.31
N CYS A 132 -19.66 -10.68 16.63
CA CYS A 132 -20.37 -9.59 17.31
C CYS A 132 -21.42 -8.94 16.39
N GLN A 133 -22.70 -9.11 16.72
CA GLN A 133 -23.81 -8.56 15.92
C GLN A 133 -24.11 -7.09 16.21
N ASN A 134 -23.62 -6.54 17.33
CA ASN A 134 -23.91 -5.16 17.71
C ASN A 134 -22.71 -4.47 18.38
N VAL A 135 -22.73 -3.14 18.32
CA VAL A 135 -21.66 -2.26 18.84
C VAL A 135 -21.51 -2.38 20.37
N THR A 136 -22.58 -2.70 21.10
CA THR A 136 -22.55 -2.83 22.56
C THR A 136 -21.77 -4.08 22.98
N MET A 137 -21.99 -5.21 22.32
CA MET A 137 -21.23 -6.46 22.52
C MET A 137 -19.76 -6.25 22.16
N LEU A 138 -19.49 -5.62 21.02
CA LEU A 138 -18.13 -5.29 20.61
C LEU A 138 -17.42 -4.44 21.67
N LYS A 139 -18.05 -3.36 22.15
CA LYS A 139 -17.49 -2.51 23.22
C LYS A 139 -17.25 -3.28 24.51
N SER A 140 -18.17 -4.16 24.90
CA SER A 140 -18.01 -5.00 26.10
C SER A 140 -16.78 -5.90 25.98
N MET A 141 -16.56 -6.52 24.82
CA MET A 141 -15.37 -7.34 24.57
C MET A 141 -14.09 -6.53 24.59
N LEU A 142 -14.10 -5.32 24.02
CA LEU A 142 -12.93 -4.43 23.97
C LEU A 142 -12.57 -3.81 25.33
N THR A 143 -13.42 -3.95 26.35
CA THR A 143 -13.17 -3.39 27.70
C THR A 143 -12.14 -4.21 28.49
N GLN A 144 -11.96 -5.48 28.13
CA GLN A 144 -11.01 -6.37 28.82
C GLN A 144 -9.62 -6.26 28.17
N GLU A 145 -8.60 -6.03 28.97
CA GLU A 145 -7.20 -6.09 28.51
C GLU A 145 -6.81 -7.52 28.17
N LEU A 146 -5.97 -7.68 27.15
CA LEU A 146 -5.53 -8.97 26.65
C LEU A 146 -4.03 -9.15 26.93
N SER A 147 -3.66 -10.37 27.33
CA SER A 147 -2.26 -10.70 27.61
C SER A 147 -1.43 -10.91 26.33
N ASP A 148 -2.07 -11.31 25.23
CA ASP A 148 -1.41 -11.49 23.95
C ASP A 148 -1.18 -10.12 23.27
N PRO A 149 0.08 -9.75 22.95
CA PRO A 149 0.38 -8.44 22.38
C PRO A 149 -0.32 -8.15 21.05
N GLY A 150 -0.51 -9.17 20.20
CA GLY A 150 -1.16 -9.01 18.89
C GLY A 150 -2.66 -8.75 19.06
N CYS A 151 -3.32 -9.51 19.91
CA CYS A 151 -4.72 -9.28 20.26
C CYS A 151 -4.94 -7.93 20.95
N GLU A 152 -4.01 -7.52 21.83
CA GLU A 152 -4.07 -6.23 22.52
C GLU A 152 -3.88 -5.05 21.54
N TRP A 153 -2.99 -5.20 20.56
CA TRP A 153 -2.86 -4.22 19.46
C TRP A 153 -4.14 -4.11 18.63
N ILE A 154 -4.80 -5.22 18.28
CA ILE A 154 -6.09 -5.22 17.59
C ILE A 154 -7.15 -4.50 18.44
N ARG A 155 -7.22 -4.83 19.74
CA ARG A 155 -8.17 -4.23 20.68
C ARG A 155 -8.01 -2.71 20.73
N SER A 156 -6.77 -2.25 20.94
CA SER A 156 -6.43 -0.83 21.00
C SER A 156 -6.76 -0.11 19.69
N SER A 157 -6.44 -0.74 18.55
CA SER A 157 -6.77 -0.20 17.22
C SER A 157 -8.28 -0.01 17.04
N LEU A 158 -9.09 -1.02 17.37
CA LEU A 158 -10.54 -0.94 17.25
C LEU A 158 -11.16 0.11 18.18
N LEU A 159 -10.65 0.27 19.41
CA LEU A 159 -11.10 1.32 20.32
C LEU A 159 -10.85 2.72 19.75
N GLN A 160 -9.71 2.94 19.10
CA GLN A 160 -9.41 4.21 18.44
C GLN A 160 -10.37 4.49 17.28
N TYR A 161 -10.68 3.49 16.46
CA TYR A 161 -11.68 3.64 15.40
C TYR A 161 -13.08 3.94 15.93
N ILE A 162 -13.51 3.29 17.01
CA ILE A 162 -14.79 3.59 17.67
C ILE A 162 -14.80 5.04 18.19
N HIS A 163 -13.66 5.53 18.71
CA HIS A 163 -13.53 6.91 19.14
C HIS A 163 -13.67 7.89 17.96
N LEU A 164 -13.00 7.64 16.83
CA LEU A 164 -13.10 8.46 15.62
C LEU A 164 -14.53 8.53 15.08
N PHE A 165 -15.26 7.42 15.12
CA PHE A 165 -16.67 7.38 14.75
C PHE A 165 -17.52 8.24 15.70
N LYS A 166 -17.31 8.11 17.02
CA LYS A 166 -18.06 8.88 18.03
C LYS A 166 -17.83 10.39 17.94
N CYS A 167 -16.65 10.83 17.54
CA CYS A 167 -16.35 12.25 17.39
C CYS A 167 -16.67 12.80 15.99
N ASN A 168 -17.39 12.03 15.16
CA ASN A 168 -17.76 12.38 13.78
C ASN A 168 -16.55 12.78 12.92
N TYR A 169 -15.38 12.15 13.18
CA TYR A 169 -14.21 12.32 12.32
C TYR A 169 -14.35 11.58 10.99
N LEU A 170 -15.21 10.56 10.96
CA LEU A 170 -15.63 9.84 9.77
C LEU A 170 -17.08 10.24 9.43
N PRO A 171 -17.46 10.36 8.13
CA PRO A 171 -16.63 10.14 6.95
C PRO A 171 -15.62 11.28 6.71
N LEU A 172 -14.55 10.95 5.98
CA LEU A 172 -13.53 11.92 5.58
C LEU A 172 -14.14 12.93 4.59
N SER A 173 -13.85 14.21 4.78
CA SER A 173 -14.38 15.31 3.95
C SER A 173 -13.31 16.31 3.52
N ALA A 174 -12.45 16.74 4.45
CA ALA A 174 -11.45 17.78 4.20
C ALA A 174 -10.06 17.45 4.76
N GLN A 175 -9.89 16.24 5.30
CA GLN A 175 -8.66 15.79 5.94
C GLN A 175 -7.54 15.67 4.91
N THR A 176 -6.35 16.18 5.26
CA THR A 176 -5.17 15.97 4.43
C THR A 176 -4.69 14.51 4.52
N GLU A 177 -3.84 14.08 3.57
CA GLU A 177 -3.17 12.78 3.65
C GLU A 177 -2.47 12.60 5.01
N GLY A 178 -1.78 13.64 5.50
CA GLY A 178 -1.13 13.62 6.80
C GLY A 178 -2.09 13.44 7.97
N ASP A 179 -3.32 13.95 7.88
CA ASP A 179 -4.35 13.74 8.91
C ASP A 179 -4.90 12.31 8.89
N ILE A 180 -5.07 11.73 7.70
CA ILE A 180 -5.48 10.34 7.52
C ILE A 180 -4.40 9.40 8.08
N LEU A 181 -3.14 9.64 7.73
CA LEU A 181 -2.01 8.86 8.24
C LEU A 181 -1.96 8.89 9.77
N ARG A 182 -2.02 10.08 10.38
CA ARG A 182 -1.91 10.24 11.83
C ARG A 182 -3.10 9.73 12.63
N ARG A 183 -4.31 9.78 12.08
CA ARG A 183 -5.53 9.47 12.85
C ARG A 183 -6.15 8.13 12.49
N ILE A 184 -6.17 7.78 11.22
CA ILE A 184 -6.80 6.56 10.73
C ILE A 184 -5.76 5.45 10.63
N TRP A 185 -4.64 5.69 9.96
CA TRP A 185 -3.64 4.65 9.66
C TRP A 185 -2.61 4.46 10.77
N PHE A 186 -2.79 5.13 11.92
CA PHE A 186 -1.92 5.03 13.08
C PHE A 186 -1.67 3.58 13.55
N PHE A 187 -2.64 2.68 13.37
CA PHE A 187 -2.48 1.27 13.73
C PHE A 187 -1.34 0.57 12.97
N VAL A 188 -0.98 1.05 11.77
CA VAL A 188 0.15 0.53 10.99
C VAL A 188 1.47 0.88 11.66
N ASP A 189 1.59 2.09 12.22
CA ASP A 189 2.80 2.52 12.93
C ASP A 189 3.01 1.68 14.20
N THR A 190 1.92 1.39 14.92
CA THR A 190 1.98 0.62 16.19
C THR A 190 2.00 -0.89 16.01
N ALA A 191 1.77 -1.41 14.80
CA ALA A 191 1.79 -2.85 14.51
C ALA A 191 3.12 -3.51 14.88
N PHE A 192 4.19 -2.72 14.94
CA PHE A 192 5.55 -3.18 15.17
C PHE A 192 6.06 -2.91 16.58
N ASP A 193 5.27 -2.29 17.47
CA ASP A 193 5.70 -1.86 18.82
C ASP A 193 6.23 -3.02 19.68
N TYR A 194 5.70 -4.22 19.48
CA TYR A 194 6.14 -5.45 20.16
C TYR A 194 7.13 -6.30 19.34
N SER A 195 7.58 -5.78 18.21
CA SER A 195 8.46 -6.48 17.27
C SER A 195 9.89 -5.97 17.36
N LYS A 196 10.79 -6.57 16.57
CA LYS A 196 12.18 -6.09 16.41
C LYS A 196 12.32 -5.01 15.33
N ILE A 197 11.20 -4.59 14.75
CA ILE A 197 11.14 -3.63 13.65
C ILE A 197 10.75 -2.27 14.23
N ASP A 198 11.59 -1.26 14.01
CA ASP A 198 11.26 0.12 14.34
C ASP A 198 10.49 0.76 13.17
N CYS A 199 9.21 1.06 13.34
CA CYS A 199 8.50 1.94 12.41
C CYS A 199 8.86 3.41 12.72
N ARG A 200 9.20 4.19 11.70
CA ARG A 200 9.47 5.63 11.84
C ARG A 200 8.69 6.40 10.79
N GLY A 201 7.60 7.03 11.23
CA GLY A 201 6.84 7.98 10.42
C GLY A 201 7.57 9.31 10.24
N GLY A 202 7.43 9.92 9.06
CA GLY A 202 7.99 11.22 8.71
C GLY A 202 9.15 11.17 7.70
N GLU A 203 9.28 12.22 6.90
CA GLU A 203 10.31 12.35 5.88
C GLU A 203 11.72 12.41 6.48
N LYS A 204 12.38 11.27 6.69
CA LYS A 204 13.80 11.22 6.31
C LYS A 204 13.84 11.05 4.80
N ALA A 205 13.59 12.15 4.09
CA ALA A 205 13.95 12.22 2.68
C ALA A 205 15.37 11.66 2.55
N SER A 206 15.58 10.73 1.61
CA SER A 206 16.93 10.21 1.38
C SER A 206 17.89 11.40 1.23
N LYS A 207 19.15 11.26 1.67
CA LYS A 207 20.15 12.34 1.47
C LYS A 207 20.18 12.81 0.01
N SER A 208 19.90 11.91 -0.93
CA SER A 208 19.77 12.17 -2.36
C SER A 208 18.52 13.01 -2.70
N SER A 209 17.34 12.69 -2.17
CA SER A 209 16.10 13.44 -2.42
C SER A 209 16.15 14.84 -1.79
N SER A 210 16.72 14.96 -0.59
CA SER A 210 16.93 16.25 0.08
C SER A 210 17.98 17.10 -0.62
N ALA A 211 19.12 16.52 -1.02
CA ALA A 211 20.14 17.19 -1.82
C ALA A 211 19.57 17.66 -3.17
N GLY A 212 18.79 16.84 -3.87
CA GLY A 212 18.14 17.22 -5.12
C GLY A 212 17.15 18.37 -4.96
N ARG A 213 16.28 18.32 -3.94
CA ARG A 213 15.30 19.39 -3.65
C ARG A 213 15.95 20.69 -3.19
N ASN A 214 17.13 20.62 -2.56
CA ASN A 214 17.85 21.78 -2.05
C ASN A 214 18.97 22.27 -2.99
N ALA A 215 19.34 21.52 -4.03
CA ALA A 215 20.42 21.89 -4.95
C ALA A 215 20.18 23.22 -5.67
N GLN A 216 18.92 23.63 -5.79
CA GLN A 216 18.50 24.89 -6.44
C GLN A 216 17.88 25.88 -5.45
N ARG A 217 17.88 25.58 -4.14
CA ARG A 217 17.38 26.51 -3.13
C ARG A 217 18.51 27.43 -2.70
N VAL A 218 18.35 28.71 -3.00
CA VAL A 218 19.19 29.79 -2.48
C VAL A 218 18.44 30.45 -1.33
N ILE A 219 19.13 30.76 -0.23
CA ILE A 219 18.58 31.64 0.80
C ILE A 219 18.53 33.03 0.17
N ALA A 220 17.33 33.57 -0.06
CA ALA A 220 17.18 34.93 -0.57
C ALA A 220 17.78 35.91 0.44
N GLY A 221 18.78 36.68 0.00
CA GLY A 221 19.58 37.55 0.87
C GLY A 221 19.43 39.04 0.60
N GLU A 222 18.87 39.47 -0.54
CA GLU A 222 18.80 40.89 -0.91
C GLU A 222 17.52 41.21 -1.70
N GLU A 223 16.97 42.40 -1.41
CA GLU A 223 15.83 43.05 -2.10
C GLU A 223 16.20 43.57 -3.49
#